data_AF-A0A9E3TEJ2-F1
#
_entry.id   AF-A0A9E3TEJ2-F1
#
_cell.length_a   1.000
_cell.length_b   1.000
_cell.length_c   1.000
_cell.angle_alpha   90.00
_cell.angle_beta   90.00
_cell.angle_gamma   90.00
#
_symmetry.space_group_name_H-M   'P 1'
#
loop_
_entity.id
_entity.type
_entity.pdbx_description
1 polymer ?
#
loop_
_entity_poly.entity_id
_entity_poly.type
_entity_poly.pdbx_seq_one_letter_code
_entity_poly.pdbx_strand_id
1 'polypeptide(L)'
;MNRFSSSLKARLFAPAAIAFLAVLTPVTVADTLPSGERQIGQSILEPAYNDLDGSLTYLLTPIKAPEKANGHAVAPLYVIMYPTAVAAQIGTVSCQHQPGDNCPDHGPALAGLAEAMVPGVYGAGVWGHDHILTAPPGAPHAGGDFNVAWLPVAVLFTSPEAASNHITTLSQLNAAIAAGQVMTIPLPAATFHCSAVASAPYDNATPVPLAPPLP
;
A
#
# COMPACT_ATOMS: atom_id res chain seq x y z
N MET A 1 2.10 -44.89 87.64
CA MET A 1 1.74 -43.54 88.13
C MET A 1 1.23 -42.72 86.95
N ASN A 2 0.02 -42.17 87.08
CA ASN A 2 -0.69 -41.36 86.09
C ASN A 2 0.15 -40.16 85.60
N ARG A 3 0.01 -39.79 84.31
CA ARG A 3 -0.43 -38.45 83.91
C ARG A 3 -0.76 -38.37 82.41
N PHE A 4 -1.82 -37.60 82.17
CA PHE A 4 -2.50 -37.26 80.93
C PHE A 4 -1.64 -36.50 79.89
N SER A 5 -2.11 -36.50 78.64
CA SER A 5 -2.47 -35.30 77.82
C SER A 5 -2.01 -35.47 76.36
N SER A 6 -2.92 -35.78 75.44
CA SER A 6 -3.64 -34.85 74.55
C SER A 6 -2.88 -34.44 73.27
N SER A 7 -3.43 -34.92 72.14
CA SER A 7 -3.64 -34.21 70.86
C SER A 7 -2.46 -33.50 70.18
N LEU A 8 -2.17 -33.94 68.94
CA LEU A 8 -2.45 -33.14 67.74
C LEU A 8 -2.34 -34.02 66.48
N LYS A 9 -3.46 -34.20 65.76
CA LYS A 9 -3.45 -34.77 64.40
C LYS A 9 -3.01 -33.66 63.45
N ALA A 10 -1.77 -33.71 62.97
CA ALA A 10 -1.32 -32.83 61.89
C ALA A 10 -2.03 -33.25 60.59
N ARG A 11 -2.98 -32.44 60.12
CA ARG A 11 -3.58 -32.58 58.79
C ARG A 11 -2.61 -31.95 57.79
N LEU A 12 -2.06 -32.77 56.90
CA LEU A 12 -1.33 -32.34 55.71
C LEU A 12 -2.29 -31.54 54.82
N PHE A 13 -2.04 -30.23 54.67
CA PHE A 13 -2.59 -29.43 53.59
C PHE A 13 -1.58 -29.40 52.45
N ALA A 14 -1.88 -30.10 51.36
CA ALA A 14 -1.16 -29.92 50.09
C ALA A 14 -1.76 -28.71 49.36
N PRO A 15 -0.97 -27.70 48.97
CA PRO A 15 -1.48 -26.64 48.11
C PRO A 15 -1.57 -27.18 46.67
N ALA A 16 -2.79 -27.23 46.13
CA ALA A 16 -3.02 -27.42 44.70
C ALA A 16 -2.64 -26.13 43.97
N ALA A 17 -1.48 -26.12 43.31
CA ALA A 17 -1.09 -25.03 42.41
C ALA A 17 -1.89 -25.14 41.11
N ILE A 18 -2.91 -24.28 40.95
CA ILE A 18 -3.62 -24.10 39.68
C ILE A 18 -2.78 -23.15 38.83
N ALA A 19 -2.02 -23.70 37.88
CA ALA A 19 -1.33 -22.91 36.87
C ALA A 19 -2.36 -22.42 35.83
N PHE A 20 -2.75 -21.14 35.93
CA PHE A 20 -3.47 -20.46 34.84
C PHE A 20 -2.49 -20.20 33.70
N LEU A 21 -2.50 -21.06 32.69
CA LEU A 21 -1.80 -20.83 31.42
C LEU A 21 -2.65 -19.83 30.62
N ALA A 22 -2.36 -18.53 30.76
CA ALA A 22 -2.94 -17.52 29.90
C ALA A 22 -2.38 -17.71 28.49
N VAL A 23 -3.19 -18.28 27.60
CA VAL A 23 -2.90 -18.32 26.16
C VAL A 23 -3.01 -16.89 25.66
N LEU A 24 -1.88 -16.19 25.59
CA LEU A 24 -1.75 -14.92 24.89
C LEU A 24 -1.86 -15.22 23.39
N THR A 25 -3.07 -15.22 22.84
CA THR A 25 -3.23 -15.12 21.40
C THR A 25 -2.73 -13.75 20.96
N PRO A 26 -1.73 -13.65 20.07
CA PRO A 26 -1.36 -12.35 19.52
C PRO A 26 -2.58 -11.78 18.80
N VAL A 27 -3.11 -10.67 19.31
CA VAL A 27 -4.01 -9.82 18.54
C VAL A 27 -3.13 -9.17 17.49
N THR A 28 -3.09 -9.74 16.29
CA THR A 28 -2.61 -9.02 15.12
C THR A 28 -3.59 -7.89 14.87
N VAL A 29 -3.24 -6.68 15.29
CA VAL A 29 -3.81 -5.49 14.66
C VAL A 29 -3.47 -5.67 13.19
N ALA A 30 -4.48 -5.82 12.33
CA ALA A 30 -4.26 -5.78 10.89
C ALA A 30 -3.51 -4.47 10.63
N ASP A 31 -2.25 -4.58 10.23
CA ASP A 31 -1.48 -3.40 9.89
C ASP A 31 -2.19 -2.81 8.68
N THR A 32 -2.93 -1.73 8.90
CA THR A 32 -3.66 -1.07 7.82
C THR A 32 -2.62 -0.54 6.88
N LEU A 33 -2.64 -1.00 5.62
CA LEU A 33 -1.79 -0.49 4.57
C LEU A 33 -1.73 1.04 4.66
N PRO A 34 -0.54 1.67 4.73
CA PRO A 34 -0.44 3.12 4.65
C PRO A 34 -1.13 3.59 3.37
N SER A 35 -1.89 4.67 3.46
CA SER A 35 -2.71 5.14 2.35
C SER A 35 -2.79 6.67 2.33
N GLY A 36 -2.75 7.21 1.13
CA GLY A 36 -2.87 8.63 0.84
C GLY A 36 -1.57 9.38 0.88
N GLU A 37 -1.59 10.51 0.21
CA GLU A 37 -0.53 11.50 0.18
C GLU A 37 -0.34 12.15 1.55
N ARG A 38 0.92 12.37 1.90
CA ARG A 38 1.33 13.17 3.05
C ARG A 38 2.34 14.21 2.64
N GLN A 39 2.29 15.38 3.23
CA GLN A 39 3.22 16.47 2.94
C GLN A 39 4.25 16.64 4.05
N ILE A 40 5.52 16.76 3.68
CA ILE A 40 6.61 17.26 4.52
C ILE A 40 7.33 18.41 3.80
N GLY A 41 7.36 19.60 4.41
CA GLY A 41 7.97 20.77 3.79
C GLY A 41 7.38 21.09 2.40
N GLN A 42 8.21 20.99 1.36
CA GLN A 42 7.84 21.19 -0.05
C GLN A 42 7.85 19.88 -0.84
N SER A 43 7.47 18.79 -0.21
CA SER A 43 7.40 17.47 -0.83
C SER A 43 6.14 16.72 -0.43
N ILE A 44 5.58 16.00 -1.38
CA ILE A 44 4.52 15.02 -1.19
C ILE A 44 5.15 13.64 -1.04
N LEU A 45 4.60 12.80 -0.18
CA LEU A 45 4.94 11.41 -0.05
C LEU A 45 3.72 10.52 -0.19
N GLU A 46 3.93 9.37 -0.80
CA GLU A 46 2.91 8.37 -1.02
C GLU A 46 3.47 6.96 -0.87
N PRO A 47 2.67 5.99 -0.41
CA PRO A 47 3.08 4.61 -0.31
C PRO A 47 3.09 3.93 -1.69
N ALA A 48 4.03 3.01 -1.90
CA ALA A 48 4.15 2.23 -3.12
C ALA A 48 4.67 0.82 -2.80
N TYR A 49 4.60 -0.08 -3.78
CA TYR A 49 5.18 -1.40 -3.72
C TYR A 49 6.49 -1.48 -4.51
N ASN A 50 7.46 -2.15 -3.92
CA ASN A 50 8.66 -2.61 -4.61
C ASN A 50 8.27 -3.72 -5.60
N ASP A 51 8.61 -3.52 -6.86
CA ASP A 51 8.22 -4.40 -7.95
C ASP A 51 8.82 -5.82 -7.89
N LEU A 52 9.93 -6.00 -7.16
CA LEU A 52 10.64 -7.27 -7.02
C LEU A 52 9.92 -8.24 -6.07
N ASP A 53 9.46 -7.73 -4.92
CA ASP A 53 8.99 -8.56 -3.81
C ASP A 53 7.66 -8.11 -3.19
N GLY A 54 7.11 -6.99 -3.63
CA GLY A 54 5.86 -6.43 -3.11
C GLY A 54 6.00 -5.85 -1.70
N SER A 55 7.23 -5.60 -1.24
CA SER A 55 7.47 -4.87 0.00
C SER A 55 7.07 -3.40 -0.14
N LEU A 56 6.66 -2.78 0.96
CA LEU A 56 6.32 -1.36 0.96
C LEU A 56 7.56 -0.48 0.84
N THR A 57 7.45 0.51 -0.04
CA THR A 57 8.36 1.64 -0.18
C THR A 57 7.55 2.93 -0.20
N TYR A 58 8.22 4.08 -0.20
CA TYR A 58 7.56 5.38 -0.21
C TYR A 58 8.21 6.25 -1.26
N LEU A 59 7.38 6.98 -2.01
CA LEU A 59 7.83 7.94 -2.99
C LEU A 59 7.84 9.32 -2.35
N LEU A 60 8.83 10.13 -2.70
CA LEU A 60 8.90 11.54 -2.32
C LEU A 60 9.01 12.40 -3.57
N THR A 61 8.01 13.24 -3.77
CA THR A 61 7.87 14.13 -4.93
C THR A 61 7.97 15.59 -4.50
N PRO A 62 8.98 16.35 -4.94
CA PRO A 62 9.05 17.78 -4.66
C PRO A 62 7.91 18.54 -5.37
N ILE A 63 7.21 19.39 -4.63
CA ILE A 63 6.12 20.23 -5.13
C ILE A 63 6.69 21.27 -6.10
N LYS A 64 6.08 21.38 -7.29
CA LYS A 64 6.45 22.36 -8.33
C LYS A 64 7.91 22.27 -8.79
N ALA A 65 8.47 21.06 -8.84
CA ALA A 65 9.80 20.81 -9.38
C ALA A 65 9.71 20.20 -10.79
N PRO A 66 9.68 21.03 -11.86
CA PRO A 66 9.68 20.50 -13.22
C PRO A 66 10.96 19.73 -13.48
N GLU A 67 10.82 18.53 -14.03
CA GLU A 67 11.95 17.68 -14.39
C GLU A 67 12.21 17.74 -15.90
N LYS A 68 13.48 17.63 -16.27
CA LYS A 68 13.93 17.41 -17.66
C LYS A 68 14.64 16.08 -17.71
N ALA A 69 13.88 15.00 -17.68
CA ALA A 69 14.44 13.67 -17.66
C ALA A 69 15.18 13.35 -18.97
N ASN A 70 16.27 12.61 -18.86
CA ASN A 70 16.89 11.95 -20.00
C ASN A 70 16.06 10.72 -20.34
N GLY A 71 15.65 10.54 -21.60
CA GLY A 71 14.86 9.37 -22.03
C GLY A 71 15.57 8.01 -21.85
N HIS A 72 16.87 8.01 -21.54
CA HIS A 72 17.64 6.82 -21.14
C HIS A 72 17.76 6.64 -19.62
N ALA A 73 17.29 7.60 -18.83
CA ALA A 73 17.29 7.59 -17.37
C ALA A 73 15.86 7.77 -16.86
N VAL A 74 14.94 6.98 -17.42
CA VAL A 74 13.53 6.89 -17.04
C VAL A 74 13.13 5.43 -16.86
N ALA A 75 12.17 5.18 -15.98
CA ALA A 75 11.61 3.87 -15.70
C ALA A 75 10.10 4.00 -15.46
N PRO A 76 9.32 2.93 -15.70
CA PRO A 76 7.89 2.98 -15.48
C PRO A 76 7.55 3.03 -13.99
N LEU A 77 6.57 3.85 -13.64
CA LEU A 77 5.79 3.74 -12.42
C LEU A 77 4.40 3.27 -12.83
N TYR A 78 4.05 2.05 -12.44
CA TYR A 78 2.77 1.46 -12.80
C TYR A 78 1.71 1.85 -11.77
N VAL A 79 0.57 2.34 -12.26
CA VAL A 79 -0.56 2.80 -11.46
C VAL A 79 -1.70 1.80 -11.65
N ILE A 80 -1.88 0.89 -10.70
CA ILE A 80 -2.85 -0.22 -10.80
C ILE A 80 -4.21 0.24 -10.32
N MET A 81 -5.15 0.48 -11.24
CA MET A 81 -6.46 1.05 -10.90
C MET A 81 -7.47 -0.03 -10.52
N TYR A 82 -8.08 0.04 -9.34
CA TYR A 82 -9.10 -0.91 -8.88
C TYR A 82 -10.51 -0.30 -8.97
N PRO A 83 -11.50 -1.00 -9.57
CA PRO A 83 -12.89 -0.54 -9.60
C PRO A 83 -13.59 -0.73 -8.26
N THR A 84 -14.64 0.05 -7.99
CA THR A 84 -15.45 -0.06 -6.75
C THR A 84 -16.07 -1.45 -6.57
N ALA A 85 -16.33 -2.17 -7.66
CA ALA A 85 -16.90 -3.52 -7.64
C ALA A 85 -16.07 -4.54 -6.85
N VAL A 86 -14.77 -4.30 -6.65
CA VAL A 86 -13.85 -5.20 -5.91
C VAL A 86 -13.32 -4.58 -4.62
N ALA A 87 -13.89 -3.46 -4.17
CA ALA A 87 -13.39 -2.72 -3.00
C ALA A 87 -13.27 -3.58 -1.74
N ALA A 88 -14.23 -4.47 -1.49
CA ALA A 88 -14.22 -5.34 -0.31
C ALA A 88 -13.15 -6.44 -0.40
N GLN A 89 -12.79 -6.87 -1.61
CA GLN A 89 -11.80 -7.91 -1.88
C GLN A 89 -10.38 -7.36 -1.80
N ILE A 90 -10.16 -6.17 -2.34
CA ILE A 90 -8.85 -5.50 -2.36
C ILE A 90 -8.54 -4.85 -1.01
N GLY A 91 -9.55 -4.30 -0.33
CA GLY A 91 -9.33 -3.57 0.92
C GLY A 91 -8.62 -2.24 0.66
N THR A 92 -7.76 -1.81 1.59
CA THR A 92 -7.04 -0.53 1.45
C THR A 92 -6.00 -0.61 0.34
N VAL A 93 -5.87 0.48 -0.44
CA VAL A 93 -4.84 0.66 -1.47
C VAL A 93 -3.99 1.90 -1.16
N SER A 94 -2.84 2.05 -1.82
CA SER A 94 -1.93 3.18 -1.64
C SER A 94 -2.62 4.53 -1.79
N CYS A 95 -3.45 4.67 -2.83
CA CYS A 95 -4.21 5.89 -3.11
C CYS A 95 -5.70 5.55 -3.26
N GLN A 96 -6.47 5.95 -2.27
CA GLN A 96 -7.90 5.69 -2.14
C GLN A 96 -8.70 6.84 -2.80
N HIS A 97 -9.62 6.54 -3.72
CA HIS A 97 -10.51 7.54 -4.33
C HIS A 97 -11.86 7.66 -3.61
N GLN A 98 -12.30 6.59 -2.96
CA GLN A 98 -13.62 6.50 -2.30
C GLN A 98 -13.48 6.13 -0.82
N PRO A 99 -14.24 6.76 0.10
CA PRO A 99 -15.29 7.76 -0.14
C PRO A 99 -14.78 9.20 -0.38
N GLY A 100 -13.47 9.41 -0.36
CA GLY A 100 -12.84 10.68 -0.69
C GLY A 100 -11.41 10.43 -1.14
N ASP A 101 -10.93 11.27 -2.05
CA ASP A 101 -9.65 11.07 -2.70
C ASP A 101 -8.52 11.50 -1.77
N ASN A 102 -7.69 10.56 -1.34
CA ASN A 102 -6.57 10.82 -0.44
C ASN A 102 -5.24 11.06 -1.18
N CYS A 103 -5.27 11.10 -2.50
CA CYS A 103 -4.17 11.49 -3.38
C CYS A 103 -4.65 12.57 -4.37
N PRO A 104 -5.07 13.74 -3.86
CA PRO A 104 -5.88 14.69 -4.62
C PRO A 104 -5.15 15.36 -5.80
N ASP A 105 -3.82 15.28 -5.87
CA ASP A 105 -3.07 15.93 -6.94
C ASP A 105 -3.13 15.17 -8.28
N HIS A 106 -3.41 13.86 -8.24
CA HIS A 106 -3.48 13.00 -9.42
C HIS A 106 -4.70 12.06 -9.45
N GLY A 107 -5.24 11.73 -8.28
CA GLY A 107 -6.26 10.71 -8.13
C GLY A 107 -7.54 10.95 -8.95
N PRO A 108 -8.13 12.16 -8.95
CA PRO A 108 -9.31 12.45 -9.75
C PRO A 108 -9.04 12.26 -11.25
N ALA A 109 -7.90 12.72 -11.77
CA ALA A 109 -7.58 12.58 -13.18
C ALA A 109 -7.44 11.11 -13.62
N LEU A 110 -6.85 10.27 -12.77
CA LEU A 110 -6.72 8.83 -13.01
C LEU A 110 -8.07 8.10 -12.94
N ALA A 111 -8.91 8.45 -11.96
CA ALA A 111 -10.24 7.86 -11.84
C ALA A 111 -11.09 8.15 -13.09
N GLY A 112 -11.10 9.41 -13.53
CA GLY A 112 -11.80 9.82 -14.76
C GLY A 112 -11.23 9.15 -16.02
N LEU A 113 -9.91 8.92 -16.08
CA LEU A 113 -9.31 8.14 -17.16
C LEU A 113 -9.82 6.70 -17.17
N ALA A 114 -9.83 6.03 -16.02
CA ALA A 114 -10.27 4.63 -15.93
C ALA A 114 -11.75 4.48 -16.33
N GLU A 115 -12.60 5.38 -15.85
CA GLU A 115 -14.02 5.46 -16.20
C GLU A 115 -14.25 5.69 -17.70
N ALA A 116 -13.47 6.56 -18.32
CA ALA A 116 -13.57 6.85 -19.75
C ALA A 116 -13.07 5.69 -20.62
N MET A 117 -12.00 5.02 -20.20
CA MET A 117 -11.32 4.00 -21.02
C MET A 117 -11.97 2.62 -20.92
N VAL A 118 -12.45 2.22 -19.74
CA VAL A 118 -13.08 0.91 -19.53
C VAL A 118 -14.37 1.08 -18.71
N PRO A 119 -15.40 1.75 -19.26
CA PRO A 119 -16.63 2.05 -18.53
C PRO A 119 -17.37 0.79 -18.03
N GLY A 120 -17.22 -0.36 -18.70
CA GLY A 120 -17.79 -1.63 -18.25
C GLY A 120 -17.18 -2.17 -16.95
N VAL A 121 -16.00 -1.70 -16.56
CA VAL A 121 -15.30 -2.09 -15.32
C VAL A 121 -15.39 -0.99 -14.27
N TYR A 122 -15.20 0.27 -14.68
CA TYR A 122 -15.10 1.42 -13.77
C TYR A 122 -16.35 2.30 -13.73
N GLY A 123 -17.41 2.03 -14.49
CA GLY A 123 -18.59 2.89 -14.57
C GLY A 123 -19.41 3.02 -13.27
N ALA A 124 -19.13 2.20 -12.27
CA ALA A 124 -19.66 2.34 -10.91
C ALA A 124 -18.70 3.11 -9.96
N GLY A 125 -17.65 3.72 -10.53
CA GLY A 125 -16.59 4.43 -9.82
C GLY A 125 -15.32 3.61 -9.64
N VAL A 126 -14.23 4.33 -9.37
CA VAL A 126 -12.92 3.76 -9.04
C VAL A 126 -12.74 3.71 -7.52
N TRP A 127 -12.31 2.56 -7.00
CA TRP A 127 -12.03 2.40 -5.58
C TRP A 127 -10.78 3.18 -5.18
N GLY A 128 -9.71 2.99 -5.94
CA GLY A 128 -8.39 3.52 -5.64
C GLY A 128 -7.35 2.90 -6.59
N HIS A 129 -6.08 3.15 -6.33
CA HIS A 129 -4.99 2.53 -7.06
C HIS A 129 -3.74 2.30 -6.20
N ASP A 130 -2.87 1.43 -6.69
CA ASP A 130 -1.54 1.19 -6.13
C ASP A 130 -0.44 1.64 -7.08
N HIS A 131 0.72 1.96 -6.50
CA HIS A 131 1.94 2.26 -7.23
C HIS A 131 2.89 1.06 -7.18
N ILE A 132 3.42 0.64 -8.33
CA ILE A 132 4.48 -0.36 -8.42
C ILE A 132 5.65 0.26 -9.17
N LEU A 133 6.84 0.18 -8.59
CA LEU A 133 8.06 0.68 -9.20
C LEU A 133 9.28 -0.15 -8.81
N THR A 134 10.32 -0.02 -9.62
CA THR A 134 11.65 -0.56 -9.31
C THR A 134 12.33 0.30 -8.25
N ALA A 135 11.96 0.10 -6.99
CA ALA A 135 12.65 0.69 -5.87
C ALA A 135 13.78 -0.25 -5.40
N PRO A 136 14.92 0.27 -4.92
CA PRO A 136 15.86 -0.54 -4.18
C PRO A 136 15.15 -1.16 -2.95
N PRO A 137 15.29 -2.47 -2.66
CA PRO A 137 14.71 -3.10 -1.46
C PRO A 137 15.40 -2.69 -0.13
N GLY A 138 16.22 -1.63 -0.16
CA GLY A 138 17.03 -1.10 0.93
C GLY A 138 17.96 0.01 0.42
N ALA A 139 18.68 0.71 1.31
CA ALA A 139 19.69 1.71 0.90
C ALA A 139 20.60 1.12 -0.20
N PRO A 140 20.88 1.85 -1.29
CA PRO A 140 21.29 1.25 -2.55
C PRO A 140 22.53 0.36 -2.37
N HIS A 141 22.32 -0.94 -2.49
CA HIS A 141 23.41 -1.90 -2.67
C HIS A 141 23.63 -2.08 -4.17
N ALA A 142 24.87 -1.79 -4.59
CA ALA A 142 25.47 -1.97 -5.90
C ALA A 142 24.55 -2.54 -7.01
N GLY A 143 23.82 -1.66 -7.69
CA GLY A 143 23.11 -2.00 -8.94
C GLY A 143 21.60 -1.74 -8.96
N GLY A 144 20.99 -1.23 -7.88
CA GLY A 144 19.61 -0.73 -7.93
C GLY A 144 19.48 0.60 -8.68
N ASP A 145 18.30 0.87 -9.23
CA ASP A 145 17.97 2.09 -9.97
C ASP A 145 18.29 3.34 -9.15
N PHE A 146 19.31 4.06 -9.60
CA PHE A 146 19.78 5.29 -8.95
C PHE A 146 18.88 6.44 -9.40
N ASN A 147 17.88 6.80 -8.58
CA ASN A 147 17.00 7.97 -8.74
C ASN A 147 16.60 8.25 -10.19
N VAL A 148 15.78 7.35 -10.72
CA VAL A 148 15.24 7.43 -12.08
C VAL A 148 14.04 8.39 -12.09
N ALA A 149 13.93 9.18 -13.15
CA ALA A 149 12.72 9.94 -13.43
C ALA A 149 11.60 8.98 -13.82
N TRP A 150 10.42 9.06 -13.20
CA TRP A 150 9.38 8.07 -13.45
C TRP A 150 8.48 8.47 -14.61
N LEU A 151 8.09 7.47 -15.40
CA LEU A 151 7.07 7.57 -16.43
C LEU A 151 5.81 6.86 -15.94
N PRO A 152 4.73 7.59 -15.63
CA PRO A 152 3.52 6.98 -15.12
C PRO A 152 2.81 6.19 -16.23
N VAL A 153 2.43 4.96 -15.91
CA VAL A 153 1.69 4.05 -16.78
C VAL A 153 0.45 3.59 -16.03
N ALA A 154 -0.72 4.04 -16.48
CA ALA A 154 -1.98 3.55 -15.93
C ALA A 154 -2.20 2.10 -16.36
N VAL A 155 -2.58 1.25 -15.41
CA VAL A 155 -2.92 -0.15 -15.63
C VAL A 155 -4.39 -0.33 -15.28
N LEU A 156 -5.19 -0.66 -16.28
CA LEU A 156 -6.63 -0.83 -16.15
C LEU A 156 -6.99 -2.30 -16.32
N PHE A 157 -7.85 -2.82 -15.45
CA PHE A 157 -8.38 -4.17 -15.59
C PHE A 157 -9.39 -4.24 -16.74
N THR A 158 -9.41 -5.38 -17.43
CA THR A 158 -10.33 -5.64 -18.55
C THR A 158 -11.67 -6.23 -18.08
N SER A 159 -11.74 -6.71 -16.84
CA SER A 159 -12.98 -7.16 -16.19
C SER A 159 -12.94 -7.00 -14.67
N PRO A 160 -14.09 -6.97 -13.96
CA PRO A 160 -14.11 -6.97 -12.49
C PRO A 160 -13.50 -8.24 -11.87
N GLU A 161 -13.62 -9.39 -12.53
CA GLU A 161 -13.02 -10.65 -12.06
C GLU A 161 -11.49 -10.56 -12.09
N ALA A 162 -10.93 -9.99 -13.17
CA ALA A 162 -9.49 -9.72 -13.26
C ALA A 162 -9.03 -8.78 -12.13
N ALA A 163 -9.84 -7.76 -11.82
CA ALA A 163 -9.58 -6.78 -10.78
C ALA A 163 -9.64 -7.33 -9.35
N SER A 164 -10.12 -8.57 -9.14
CA SER A 164 -10.19 -9.18 -7.81
C SER A 164 -8.84 -9.67 -7.28
N ASN A 165 -7.79 -9.64 -8.11
CA ASN A 165 -6.42 -9.95 -7.70
C ASN A 165 -5.67 -8.67 -7.35
N HIS A 166 -5.14 -8.60 -6.13
CA HIS A 166 -4.25 -7.51 -5.71
C HIS A 166 -2.88 -7.69 -6.37
N ILE A 167 -2.54 -6.80 -7.31
CA ILE A 167 -1.24 -6.79 -7.99
C ILE A 167 -0.31 -5.86 -7.22
N THR A 168 0.76 -6.39 -6.66
CA THR A 168 1.78 -5.66 -5.89
C THR A 168 3.20 -5.90 -6.41
N THR A 169 3.41 -6.81 -7.37
CA THR A 169 4.72 -7.07 -7.97
C THR A 169 4.69 -6.95 -9.50
N LEU A 170 5.85 -6.70 -10.12
CA LEU A 170 5.98 -6.72 -11.57
C LEU A 170 5.74 -8.10 -12.17
N SER A 171 6.05 -9.17 -11.43
CA SER A 171 5.77 -10.54 -11.89
C SER A 171 4.27 -10.82 -11.98
N GLN A 172 3.49 -10.37 -11.00
CA GLN A 172 2.02 -10.44 -11.04
C GLN A 172 1.46 -9.58 -12.17
N LEU A 173 1.96 -8.36 -12.34
CA LEU A 173 1.55 -7.46 -13.42
C LEU A 173 1.81 -8.08 -14.80
N ASN A 174 3.02 -8.62 -15.02
CA ASN A 174 3.38 -9.26 -16.28
C ASN A 174 2.53 -10.49 -16.57
N ALA A 175 2.16 -11.27 -15.54
CA ALA A 175 1.24 -12.39 -15.69
C ALA A 175 -0.16 -11.91 -16.09
N ALA A 176 -0.66 -10.84 -15.48
CA ALA A 176 -1.96 -10.25 -15.83
C ALA A 176 -1.97 -9.68 -17.26
N ILE A 177 -0.88 -9.03 -17.69
CA ILE A 177 -0.70 -8.55 -19.07
C ILE A 177 -0.74 -9.74 -20.04
N ALA A 178 0.05 -10.78 -19.78
CA ALA A 178 0.11 -11.97 -20.64
C ALA A 178 -1.24 -12.71 -20.72
N ALA A 179 -2.04 -12.66 -19.65
CA ALA A 179 -3.39 -13.23 -19.60
C ALA A 179 -4.47 -12.32 -20.22
N GLY A 180 -4.13 -11.10 -20.66
CA GLY A 180 -5.11 -10.12 -21.16
C GLY A 180 -6.06 -9.58 -20.08
N GLN A 181 -5.68 -9.70 -18.80
CA GLN A 181 -6.46 -9.26 -17.65
C GLN A 181 -6.33 -7.76 -17.37
N VAL A 182 -5.27 -7.15 -17.89
CA VAL A 182 -5.03 -5.71 -17.79
C VAL A 182 -4.57 -5.14 -19.13
N MET A 183 -4.78 -3.84 -19.31
CA MET A 183 -4.17 -3.04 -20.37
C MET A 183 -3.35 -1.90 -19.77
N THR A 184 -2.28 -1.51 -20.46
CA THR A 184 -1.38 -0.43 -20.03
C THR A 184 -1.58 0.81 -20.90
N ILE A 185 -1.71 1.97 -20.29
CA ILE A 185 -1.86 3.26 -20.95
C ILE A 185 -0.71 4.15 -20.48
N PRO A 186 0.29 4.43 -21.34
CA PRO A 186 1.30 5.44 -21.04
C PRO A 186 0.61 6.80 -20.83
N LEU A 187 0.84 7.41 -19.68
CA LEU A 187 0.29 8.74 -19.41
C LEU A 187 1.24 9.79 -20.00
N PRO A 188 0.73 10.99 -20.38
CA PRO A 188 1.58 12.05 -20.90
C PRO A 188 2.79 12.28 -19.99
N ALA A 189 3.97 12.38 -20.60
CA ALA A 189 5.24 12.50 -19.90
C ALA A 189 5.37 13.88 -19.21
N ALA A 190 4.72 14.03 -18.06
CA ALA A 190 5.37 14.75 -16.97
C ALA A 190 6.28 13.72 -16.32
N THR A 191 7.50 13.55 -16.86
CA THR A 191 8.51 12.89 -16.03
C THR A 191 8.60 13.66 -14.73
N PHE A 192 8.51 12.95 -13.61
CA PHE A 192 8.46 13.57 -12.31
C PHE A 192 9.42 12.89 -11.36
N HIS A 193 10.06 13.73 -10.56
CA HIS A 193 11.08 13.32 -9.63
C HIS A 193 10.41 12.65 -8.43
N CYS A 194 10.47 11.32 -8.36
CA CYS A 194 10.10 10.59 -7.14
C CYS A 194 11.29 9.81 -6.62
N SER A 195 11.85 10.29 -5.52
CA SER A 195 12.86 9.52 -4.80
C SER A 195 12.18 8.43 -3.98
N ALA A 196 12.64 7.18 -4.11
CA ALA A 196 12.28 6.14 -3.17
C ALA A 196 12.93 6.45 -1.81
N VAL A 197 12.12 6.47 -0.74
CA VAL A 197 12.54 6.79 0.62
C VAL A 197 12.01 5.76 1.63
N ALA A 198 12.60 5.75 2.83
CA ALA A 198 12.11 4.93 3.94
C ALA A 198 10.74 5.41 4.44
N SER A 199 10.09 4.62 5.33
CA SER A 199 8.80 4.99 5.93
C SER A 199 8.87 6.22 6.83
N ALA A 200 10.00 6.45 7.50
CA ALA A 200 10.11 7.48 8.53
C ALA A 200 9.71 8.89 8.04
N PRO A 201 10.12 9.38 6.86
CA PRO A 201 9.58 10.60 6.27
C PRO A 201 8.05 10.63 6.15
N TYR A 202 7.41 9.54 5.72
CA TYR A 202 5.96 9.43 5.58
C TYR A 202 5.25 9.46 6.94
N ASP A 203 5.79 8.71 7.91
CA ASP A 203 5.26 8.63 9.28
C ASP A 203 5.30 10.00 9.99
N ASN A 204 6.30 10.83 9.67
CA ASN A 204 6.46 12.19 10.22
C ASN A 204 5.80 13.30 9.38
N ALA A 205 5.22 12.95 8.22
CA ALA A 205 4.53 13.90 7.34
C ALA A 205 3.07 14.11 7.76
N THR A 206 2.49 15.23 7.31
CA THR A 206 1.07 15.57 7.58
C THR A 206 0.18 15.06 6.44
N PRO A 207 -0.92 14.35 6.69
CA PRO A 207 -1.86 13.97 5.63
C PRO A 207 -2.33 15.15 4.80
N VAL A 208 -2.33 14.99 3.47
CA VAL A 208 -2.94 15.96 2.57
C VAL A 208 -4.47 15.90 2.74
N PRO A 209 -5.18 17.05 2.77
CA PRO A 209 -6.63 17.04 2.86
C PRO A 209 -7.28 16.26 1.72
N LEU A 210 -8.30 15.47 2.04
CA LEU A 210 -9.05 14.72 1.03
C LEU A 210 -9.68 15.67 0.00
N ALA A 211 -9.58 15.32 -1.28
CA ALA A 211 -10.44 15.91 -2.29
C ALA A 211 -11.80 15.20 -2.31
N PRO A 212 -12.88 15.91 -2.67
CA PRO A 212 -14.15 15.24 -2.96
C PRO A 212 -13.94 14.18 -4.06
N PRO A 213 -14.64 13.04 -4.00
CA PRO A 213 -14.62 12.09 -5.09
C PRO A 213 -15.11 12.75 -6.39
N LEU A 214 -14.66 12.24 -7.54
CA LEU A 214 -15.23 12.65 -8.80
C LEU A 214 -16.75 12.38 -8.83
N PRO A 215 -17.55 13.28 -9.43
CA PRO A 215 -19.01 13.15 -9.52
C PRO A 215 -19.46 12.01 -10.43
#